data_AF-A0AAU9L2I8-F1
#
_entry.id   AF-A0AAU9L2I8-F1
#
_cell.length_a   1.000
_cell.length_b   1.000
_cell.length_c   1.000
_cell.angle_alpha   90.00
_cell.angle_beta   90.00
_cell.angle_gamma   90.00
#
_symmetry.space_group_name_H-M   'P 1'
#
loop_
_entity.id
_entity.type
_entity.pdbx_description
1 polymer ?
#
loop_
_entity_poly.entity_id
_entity_poly.type
_entity_poly.pdbx_seq_one_letter_code
_entity_poly.pdbx_strand_id
1 'polypeptide(L)'
;MESLQDIVVEGVTAFVEPPAKNYRYVIELKSSKMSIWIEDRTSKKQWFKGGMVKTDYVSSANAIADASERDYVKCFQDMLDCKLDDSNDVHRKLFPIQGGGVRLELGVAVRVLRATRLVTYTFDLDPVSVERLDILESKLRDQQEELEKLRGEVQDCGAPLLC
;
A
#
# COMPACT_ATOMS: atom_id res chain seq x y z
N MET A 1 -26.57 -10.76 -2.96
CA MET A 1 -26.00 -9.45 -2.58
C MET A 1 -24.61 -9.77 -2.06
N GLU A 2 -23.62 -9.79 -2.95
CA GLU A 2 -22.25 -10.20 -2.60
C GLU A 2 -21.69 -9.23 -1.56
N SER A 3 -21.19 -9.77 -0.45
CA SER A 3 -20.45 -9.01 0.54
C SER A 3 -19.24 -8.36 -0.16
N LEU A 4 -19.24 -7.04 -0.26
CA LEU A 4 -18.06 -6.23 -0.61
C LEU A 4 -17.03 -6.43 0.51
N GLN A 5 -16.30 -7.54 0.45
CA GLN A 5 -15.22 -7.80 1.40
C GLN A 5 -14.05 -6.91 1.06
N ASP A 6 -13.79 -5.98 1.97
CA ASP A 6 -12.59 -5.17 1.99
C ASP A 6 -11.35 -6.07 1.85
N ILE A 7 -10.39 -5.63 1.04
CA ILE A 7 -9.08 -6.28 0.92
C ILE A 7 -8.02 -5.34 1.46
N VAL A 8 -7.07 -5.91 2.21
CA VAL A 8 -5.79 -5.27 2.52
C VAL A 8 -4.70 -6.26 2.15
N VAL A 9 -3.71 -5.80 1.39
CA VAL A 9 -2.50 -6.56 1.07
C VAL A 9 -1.29 -5.71 1.40
N GLU A 10 -0.25 -6.34 1.93
CA GLU A 10 0.97 -5.69 2.38
C GLU A 10 2.18 -6.51 1.95
N GLY A 11 3.31 -5.84 1.77
CA GLY A 11 4.54 -6.51 1.37
C GLY A 11 5.75 -5.60 1.36
N VAL A 12 6.86 -6.17 0.89
CA VAL A 12 8.14 -5.47 0.72
C VAL A 12 8.60 -5.64 -0.71
N THR A 13 8.95 -4.54 -1.37
CA THR A 13 9.40 -4.54 -2.76
C THR A 13 10.70 -3.76 -2.92
N ALA A 14 11.37 -3.99 -4.05
CA ALA A 14 12.52 -3.22 -4.51
C ALA A 14 12.30 -2.84 -5.98
N PHE A 15 12.74 -1.64 -6.38
CA PHE A 15 12.59 -1.13 -7.75
C PHE A 15 13.89 -1.21 -8.58
N VAL A 16 14.99 -1.63 -7.96
CA VAL A 16 16.30 -1.84 -8.58
C VAL A 16 16.92 -3.10 -7.99
N GLU A 17 17.83 -3.74 -8.72
CA GLU A 17 18.51 -4.95 -8.25
C GLU A 17 19.43 -4.68 -7.04
N PRO A 18 19.64 -5.67 -6.15
CA PRO A 18 20.50 -5.53 -4.99
C PRO A 18 21.94 -5.07 -5.31
N PRO A 19 22.57 -4.24 -4.45
CA PRO A 19 22.09 -3.74 -3.16
C PRO A 19 21.14 -2.54 -3.32
N ALA A 20 19.85 -2.81 -3.12
CA ALA A 20 18.76 -1.88 -3.42
C ALA A 20 18.07 -1.40 -2.15
N LYS A 21 17.51 -0.20 -2.23
CA LYS A 21 16.55 0.27 -1.23
C LYS A 21 15.31 -0.62 -1.27
N ASN A 22 14.86 -1.01 -0.09
CA ASN A 22 13.62 -1.75 0.08
C ASN A 22 12.51 -0.80 0.50
N TYR A 23 11.31 -1.05 -0.02
CA TYR A 23 10.12 -0.28 0.24
C TYR A 23 9.07 -1.18 0.87
N ARG A 24 8.33 -0.69 1.87
CA ARG A 24 7.09 -1.34 2.31
C ARG A 24 5.95 -0.77 1.49
N TYR A 25 4.96 -1.59 1.20
CA TYR A 25 3.75 -1.13 0.54
C TYR A 25 2.51 -1.71 1.22
N VAL A 26 1.41 -0.97 1.11
CA VAL A 26 0.06 -1.45 1.46
C VAL A 26 -0.86 -1.04 0.33
N ILE A 27 -1.68 -1.98 -0.15
CA ILE A 27 -2.79 -1.71 -1.06
C ILE A 27 -4.07 -2.11 -0.36
N GLU A 28 -5.01 -1.18 -0.26
CA GLU A 28 -6.33 -1.44 0.32
C GLU A 28 -7.40 -1.26 -0.75
N LEU A 29 -8.46 -2.06 -0.67
CA LEU A 29 -9.70 -1.86 -1.41
C LEU A 29 -10.84 -1.88 -0.39
N LYS A 30 -11.43 -0.71 -0.14
CA LYS A 30 -12.55 -0.56 0.79
C LYS A 30 -13.69 0.16 0.08
N SER A 31 -14.91 -0.37 0.17
CA SER A 31 -16.08 0.21 -0.51
C SER A 31 -15.84 0.50 -2.01
N SER A 32 -15.21 -0.45 -2.71
CA SER A 32 -14.81 -0.34 -4.13
C SER A 32 -13.85 0.81 -4.46
N LYS A 33 -13.18 1.39 -3.46
CA LYS A 33 -12.16 2.41 -3.63
C LYS A 33 -10.81 1.89 -3.18
N MET A 34 -9.82 2.01 -4.06
CA MET A 34 -8.47 1.56 -3.81
C MET A 34 -7.62 2.67 -3.19
N SER A 35 -6.69 2.29 -2.33
CA SER A 35 -5.59 3.14 -1.87
C SER A 35 -4.26 2.41 -1.95
N ILE A 36 -3.20 3.16 -2.20
CA ILE A 36 -1.82 2.69 -2.22
C ILE A 36 -1.00 3.55 -1.27
N TRP A 37 -0.24 2.90 -0.40
CA TRP A 37 0.75 3.50 0.47
C TRP A 37 2.12 2.87 0.23
N ILE A 38 3.19 3.66 0.23
CA ILE A 38 4.57 3.21 0.08
C ILE A 38 5.47 3.92 1.11
N GLU A 39 6.37 3.19 1.77
CA GLU A 39 7.43 3.71 2.65
C GLU A 39 8.82 3.31 2.14
N ASP A 40 9.73 4.27 1.98
CA ASP A 40 11.16 3.98 1.90
C ASP A 40 11.68 3.56 3.28
N ARG A 41 12.09 2.30 3.43
CA ARG A 41 12.48 1.76 4.74
C ARG A 41 13.75 2.40 5.31
N THR A 42 14.59 3.00 4.46
CA THR A 42 15.84 3.65 4.84
C THR A 42 15.59 5.10 5.24
N SER A 43 14.90 5.89 4.41
CA SER A 43 14.68 7.31 4.69
C SER A 43 13.42 7.61 5.51
N LYS A 44 12.55 6.62 5.70
CA LYS A 44 11.22 6.74 6.34
C LYS A 44 10.25 7.70 5.65
N LYS A 45 10.57 8.16 4.45
CA LYS A 45 9.65 8.92 3.62
C LYS A 45 8.50 8.03 3.18
N GLN A 46 7.30 8.58 3.22
CA GLN A 46 6.07 7.88 2.92
C GLN A 46 5.29 8.63 1.85
N TRP A 47 4.57 7.88 1.03
CA TRP A 47 3.70 8.42 0.00
C TRP A 47 2.38 7.66 -0.03
N PHE A 48 1.31 8.37 -0.32
CA PHE A 48 -0.05 7.83 -0.27
C PHE A 48 -0.91 8.39 -1.39
N LYS A 49 -1.79 7.53 -1.91
CA LYS A 49 -2.96 7.94 -2.68
C LYS A 49 -4.13 7.06 -2.30
N GLY A 50 -5.28 7.66 -2.00
CA GLY A 50 -6.47 6.94 -1.59
C GLY A 50 -7.72 7.34 -2.34
N GLY A 51 -8.79 6.58 -2.12
CA GLY A 51 -10.11 6.89 -2.67
C GLY A 51 -10.25 6.68 -4.18
N MET A 52 -9.31 5.96 -4.80
CA MET A 52 -9.28 5.75 -6.24
C MET A 52 -10.39 4.79 -6.67
N VAL A 53 -11.29 5.25 -7.55
CA VAL A 53 -12.24 4.36 -8.23
C VAL A 53 -11.57 3.68 -9.41
N LYS A 54 -12.18 2.62 -9.94
CA LYS A 54 -11.60 1.81 -11.04
C LYS A 54 -11.10 2.64 -12.23
N THR A 55 -11.85 3.66 -12.63
CA THR A 55 -11.50 4.53 -13.77
C THR A 55 -10.29 5.43 -13.52
N ASP A 56 -9.83 5.55 -12.27
CA ASP A 56 -8.64 6.36 -11.94
C ASP A 56 -7.34 5.61 -12.26
N TYR A 57 -7.39 4.28 -12.37
CA TYR A 57 -6.23 3.43 -12.68
C TYR A 57 -6.44 2.51 -13.88
N VAL A 58 -7.69 2.29 -14.30
CA VAL A 58 -8.04 1.52 -15.50
C VAL A 58 -8.55 2.44 -16.60
N SER A 59 -7.92 2.35 -17.77
CA SER A 59 -8.27 2.97 -19.04
C SER A 59 -8.58 1.90 -20.08
N SER A 60 -9.12 2.30 -21.23
CA SER A 60 -9.34 1.36 -22.34
C SER A 60 -8.05 0.70 -22.86
N ALA A 61 -6.88 1.29 -22.61
CA ALA A 61 -5.59 0.76 -23.05
C ALA A 61 -5.04 -0.33 -22.12
N ASN A 62 -5.44 -0.32 -20.84
CA ASN A 62 -4.96 -1.27 -19.83
C ASN A 62 -6.08 -2.11 -19.18
N ALA A 63 -7.32 -1.96 -19.66
CA ALA A 63 -8.44 -2.77 -19.21
C ALA A 63 -8.27 -4.24 -19.60
N ILE A 64 -8.56 -5.11 -18.64
CA ILE A 64 -8.65 -6.55 -18.83
C ILE A 64 -10.14 -6.88 -18.74
N ALA A 65 -10.66 -7.59 -19.74
CA ALA A 65 -12.08 -7.95 -19.80
C ALA A 65 -12.46 -8.75 -18.54
N ASP A 66 -13.63 -8.45 -17.99
CA ASP A 66 -14.23 -9.10 -16.82
C ASP A 66 -13.43 -8.99 -15.50
N ALA A 67 -12.30 -8.27 -15.49
CA ALA A 67 -11.50 -8.08 -14.28
C ALA A 67 -12.21 -7.15 -13.28
N SER A 68 -12.42 -7.61 -12.06
CA SER A 68 -12.92 -6.83 -10.92
C SER A 68 -11.82 -5.97 -10.29
N GLU A 69 -12.19 -5.01 -9.44
CA GLU A 69 -11.23 -4.23 -8.64
C GLU A 69 -10.33 -5.13 -7.78
N ARG A 70 -10.85 -6.27 -7.30
CA ARG A 70 -10.10 -7.24 -6.51
C ARG A 70 -9.01 -7.93 -7.34
N ASP A 71 -9.32 -8.25 -8.59
CA ASP A 71 -8.37 -8.85 -9.53
C ASP A 71 -7.22 -7.88 -9.83
N TYR A 72 -7.53 -6.59 -9.99
CA TYR A 72 -6.50 -5.55 -10.13
C TYR A 72 -5.62 -5.42 -8.88
N VAL A 73 -6.20 -5.40 -7.67
CA VAL A 73 -5.42 -5.34 -6.42
C VAL A 73 -4.46 -6.53 -6.31
N LYS A 74 -4.92 -7.74 -6.64
CA LYS A 74 -4.05 -8.93 -6.65
C LYS A 74 -2.99 -8.88 -7.74
N CYS A 75 -3.34 -8.41 -8.94
CA CYS A 75 -2.39 -8.20 -10.01
C CYS A 75 -1.28 -7.20 -9.60
N PHE A 76 -1.62 -6.10 -8.92
CA PHE A 76 -0.64 -5.15 -8.42
C PHE A 76 0.22 -5.73 -7.29
N GLN A 77 -0.37 -6.53 -6.40
CA GLN A 77 0.38 -7.27 -5.37
C GLN A 77 1.43 -8.18 -6.02
N ASP A 78 1.01 -9.01 -6.98
CA ASP A 78 1.89 -9.95 -7.68
C ASP A 78 3.04 -9.21 -8.39
N MET A 79 2.77 -8.05 -9.02
CA MET A 79 3.80 -7.24 -9.65
C MET A 79 4.80 -6.63 -8.66
N LEU A 80 4.38 -6.34 -7.43
CA LEU A 80 5.25 -5.80 -6.38
C LEU A 80 6.05 -6.90 -5.67
N ASP A 81 5.49 -8.09 -5.55
CA ASP A 81 6.09 -9.24 -4.86
C ASP A 81 6.99 -10.08 -5.76
N CYS A 82 6.86 -9.99 -7.10
CA CYS A 82 7.69 -10.77 -8.01
C CYS A 82 9.17 -10.39 -7.86
N LYS A 83 10.06 -11.34 -8.17
CA LYS A 83 11.49 -11.02 -8.23
C LYS A 83 11.75 -10.05 -9.38
N LEU A 84 12.71 -9.15 -9.20
CA LEU A 84 13.34 -8.48 -10.33
C LEU A 84 14.20 -9.56 -10.98
N ASP A 85 13.70 -10.19 -12.03
CA ASP A 85 14.48 -11.06 -12.89
C ASP A 85 14.48 -10.49 -14.32
N ASP A 86 15.43 -10.94 -15.15
CA ASP A 86 15.55 -10.50 -16.55
C ASP A 86 14.40 -11.02 -17.45
N SER A 87 13.46 -11.80 -16.90
CA SER A 87 12.29 -12.29 -17.59
C SER A 87 11.26 -11.17 -17.67
N ASN A 88 11.46 -10.27 -18.65
CA ASN A 88 10.73 -9.05 -19.07
C ASN A 88 9.17 -9.01 -19.02
N ASP A 89 8.49 -9.90 -18.33
CA ASP A 89 7.04 -9.95 -18.28
C ASP A 89 6.45 -8.99 -17.23
N VAL A 90 7.22 -8.57 -16.22
CA VAL A 90 6.77 -7.59 -15.21
C VAL A 90 7.78 -6.47 -15.07
N HIS A 91 7.28 -5.24 -15.03
CA HIS A 91 8.07 -4.03 -14.84
C HIS A 91 7.48 -3.22 -13.70
N ARG A 92 8.31 -2.77 -12.77
CA ARG A 92 7.91 -1.81 -11.74
C ARG A 92 8.94 -0.71 -11.61
N LYS A 93 8.49 0.53 -11.56
CA LYS A 93 9.37 1.69 -11.43
C LYS A 93 8.78 2.70 -10.46
N LEU A 94 9.65 3.41 -9.76
CA LEU A 94 9.28 4.47 -8.84
C LEU A 94 10.13 5.71 -9.15
N PHE A 95 9.49 6.80 -9.53
CA PHE A 95 10.17 8.03 -9.94
C PHE A 95 9.73 9.22 -9.06
N PRO A 96 10.64 10.12 -8.67
CA PRO A 96 10.23 11.36 -8.02
C PRO A 96 9.48 12.26 -9.01
N ILE A 97 8.42 12.92 -8.55
CA ILE A 97 7.69 13.95 -9.29
C ILE A 97 7.74 15.29 -8.54
N GLN A 98 7.23 16.37 -9.15
CA GLN A 98 7.21 17.69 -8.53
C GLN A 98 6.42 17.68 -7.21
N GLY A 99 6.77 18.57 -6.28
CA GLY A 99 6.10 18.68 -4.99
C GLY A 99 6.48 17.59 -3.97
N GLY A 100 7.52 16.79 -4.24
CA GLY A 100 7.99 15.74 -3.33
C GLY A 100 7.20 14.43 -3.39
N GLY A 101 6.23 14.34 -4.30
CA GLY A 101 5.51 13.10 -4.60
C GLY A 101 6.36 12.10 -5.38
N VAL A 102 5.80 10.91 -5.57
CA VAL A 102 6.41 9.86 -6.40
C VAL A 102 5.38 9.27 -7.36
N ARG A 103 5.84 8.90 -8.56
CA ARG A 103 5.07 8.14 -9.55
C ARG A 103 5.47 6.67 -9.48
N LEU A 104 4.52 5.82 -9.11
CA LEU A 104 4.62 4.38 -9.24
C LEU A 104 4.10 3.97 -10.62
N GLU A 105 4.92 3.25 -11.38
CA GLU A 105 4.50 2.59 -12.62
C GLU A 105 4.59 1.08 -12.44
N LEU A 106 3.48 0.40 -12.71
CA LEU A 106 3.38 -1.06 -12.73
C LEU A 106 3.03 -1.51 -14.15
N GLY A 107 3.80 -2.43 -14.70
CA GLY A 107 3.66 -2.91 -16.06
C GLY A 107 3.69 -4.43 -16.13
N VAL A 108 2.81 -5.02 -16.93
CA VAL A 108 2.78 -6.46 -17.19
C VAL A 108 2.65 -6.74 -18.68
N ALA A 109 3.48 -7.64 -19.20
CA ALA A 109 3.40 -8.12 -20.56
C ALA A 109 2.32 -9.20 -20.66
N VAL A 110 1.27 -8.93 -21.42
CA VAL A 110 0.16 -9.85 -21.66
C VAL A 110 0.25 -10.33 -23.11
N ARG A 111 0.27 -11.65 -23.30
CA ARG A 111 0.15 -12.25 -24.63
C ARG A 111 -1.32 -12.29 -25.04
N VAL A 112 -1.63 -11.58 -26.11
CA VAL A 112 -2.97 -11.57 -26.72
C VAL A 112 -2.83 -12.08 -28.13
N LEU A 113 -3.40 -13.27 -28.39
CA LEU A 113 -3.25 -13.99 -29.65
C LEU A 113 -1.77 -14.24 -29.99
N ARG A 114 -1.25 -13.56 -31.02
CA ARG A 114 0.14 -13.68 -31.51
C ARG A 114 1.01 -12.48 -31.16
N ALA A 115 0.49 -11.52 -30.39
CA ALA A 115 1.21 -10.31 -30.00
C ALA A 115 1.37 -10.24 -28.48
N THR A 116 2.51 -9.70 -28.03
CA THR A 116 2.71 -9.32 -26.64
C THR A 116 2.39 -7.84 -26.49
N ARG A 117 1.54 -7.50 -25.52
CA ARG A 117 1.20 -6.12 -25.17
C ARG A 117 1.69 -5.82 -23.77
N LEU A 118 2.40 -4.70 -23.60
CA LEU A 118 2.72 -4.18 -22.28
C LEU A 118 1.54 -3.35 -21.78
N VAL A 119 0.95 -3.80 -20.68
CA VAL A 119 -0.15 -3.14 -19.99
C VAL A 119 0.44 -2.37 -18.81
N THR A 120 0.25 -1.05 -18.77
CA THR A 120 0.84 -0.18 -17.73
C THR A 120 -0.22 0.54 -16.91
N TYR A 121 0.02 0.64 -15.61
CA TYR A 121 -0.76 1.35 -14.62
C TYR A 121 0.15 2.37 -13.93
N THR A 122 -0.36 3.59 -13.74
CA THR A 122 0.42 4.71 -13.21
C THR A 122 -0.29 5.34 -12.03
N PHE A 123 0.44 5.56 -10.94
CA PHE A 123 -0.08 6.13 -9.71
C PHE A 123 0.83 7.27 -9.23
N ASP A 124 0.30 8.49 -9.21
CA ASP A 124 0.96 9.65 -8.63
C ASP A 124 0.62 9.74 -7.15
N LEU A 125 1.57 9.40 -6.28
CA LEU A 125 1.41 9.37 -4.82
C LEU A 125 1.92 10.67 -4.20
N ASP A 126 1.14 11.23 -3.29
CA ASP A 126 1.48 12.45 -2.57
C ASP A 126 2.36 12.15 -1.35
N PRO A 127 3.31 13.04 -1.01
CA PRO A 127 4.13 12.84 0.18
C PRO A 127 3.26 12.91 1.44
N VAL A 128 3.44 11.94 2.32
CA VAL A 128 2.85 11.96 3.66
C VAL A 128 3.81 12.74 4.55
N SER A 129 3.32 13.83 5.15
CA SER A 129 4.09 14.63 6.10
C SER A 129 4.53 13.78 7.29
N VAL A 130 5.83 13.61 7.50
CA VAL A 130 6.40 12.86 8.63
C VAL A 130 5.99 13.47 9.98
N GLU A 131 5.79 14.79 10.04
CA GLU A 131 5.28 15.48 11.23
C GLU A 131 3.94 14.93 11.73
N ARG A 132 3.05 14.48 10.83
CA ARG A 132 1.78 13.86 11.25
C ARG A 132 2.01 12.50 11.91
N LEU A 133 3.05 11.76 11.52
CA LEU A 133 3.36 10.45 12.10
C LEU A 133 3.97 10.59 13.48
N ASP A 134 4.91 11.51 13.68
CA ASP A 134 5.46 11.80 15.02
C ASP A 134 4.36 12.28 15.98
N ILE A 135 3.43 13.11 15.50
CA ILE A 135 2.25 13.52 16.26
C ILE A 135 1.32 12.33 16.58
N LEU A 136 1.10 11.43 15.62
CA LEU A 136 0.24 10.26 15.82
C LEU A 136 0.90 9.23 16.74
N GLU A 137 2.20 9.01 16.64
CA GLU A 137 2.98 8.16 17.53
C GLU A 137 2.99 8.73 18.96
N SER A 138 3.17 10.05 19.11
CA SER A 138 3.01 10.74 20.40
C SER A 138 1.62 10.51 20.96
N LYS A 139 0.56 10.69 20.17
CA LYS A 139 -0.83 10.44 20.61
C LYS A 139 -1.08 8.98 20.97
N LEU A 140 -0.51 8.04 20.22
CA LEU A 140 -0.61 6.60 20.53
C LEU A 140 0.06 6.27 21.85
N ARG A 141 1.23 6.85 22.12
CA ARG A 141 1.93 6.70 23.40
C ARG A 141 1.13 7.30 24.55
N ASP A 142 0.59 8.50 24.39
CA ASP A 142 -0.27 9.14 25.41
C ASP A 142 -1.51 8.28 25.71
N GLN A 143 -2.14 7.71 24.66
CA GLN A 143 -3.28 6.80 24.82
C GLN A 143 -2.92 5.49 25.53
N GLN A 144 -1.74 4.92 25.22
CA GLN A 144 -1.25 3.71 25.86
C GLN A 144 -1.00 3.93 27.35
N GLU A 145 -0.42 5.08 27.72
CA GLU A 145 -0.16 5.45 29.11
C GLU A 145 -1.47 5.62 29.92
N GLU A 146 -2.48 6.28 29.34
CA GLU A 146 -3.80 6.39 29.98
C GLU A 146 -4.51 5.03 30.14
N LEU A 147 -4.40 4.14 29.15
CA LEU A 147 -4.93 2.78 29.26
C LEU A 147 -4.22 1.97 30.35
N GLU A 148 -2.92 2.13 30.51
CA GLU A 148 -2.14 1.48 31.57
C GLU A 148 -2.50 2.02 32.96
N LYS A 149 -2.71 3.34 33.07
CA LYS A 149 -3.16 3.98 34.31
C LYS A 149 -4.54 3.46 34.75
N LEU A 150 -5.53 3.47 33.84
CA LEU A 150 -6.87 2.95 34.12
C LEU A 150 -6.84 1.45 34.47
N ARG A 151 -5.99 0.67 33.80
CA ARG A 151 -5.79 -0.75 34.13
C ARG A 151 -5.24 -0.94 35.55
N GLY A 152 -4.29 -0.10 35.96
CA GLY A 152 -3.75 -0.08 37.32
C GLY A 152 -4.83 0.24 38.37
N GLU A 153 -5.66 1.25 38.13
CA GLU A 153 -6.74 1.67 39.04
C GLU A 153 -7.81 0.57 39.23
N VAL A 154 -8.15 -0.15 38.14
CA VAL A 154 -9.09 -1.28 38.22
C VAL A 154 -8.49 -2.47 38.98
N GLN A 155 -7.16 -2.67 38.93
CA GLN A 155 -6.47 -3.71 39.68
C GLN A 155 -6.35 -3.36 41.18
N ASP A 156 -6.18 -2.08 41.51
CA ASP A 156 -6.08 -1.61 42.90
C ASP A 156 -7.43 -1.63 43.63
N CYS A 157 -8.54 -1.34 42.93
CA CYS A 157 -9.89 -1.51 43.47
C CYS A 157 -10.35 -2.98 43.65
N GLY A 158 -9.59 -3.94 43.10
CA GLY A 158 -9.90 -5.38 43.17
C GLY A 158 -9.22 -6.12 44.33
N ALA A 159 -8.36 -5.48 45.12
CA ALA A 159 -7.70 -6.11 46.25
C ALA A 159 -8.73 -6.35 47.39
N PRO A 160 -9.03 -7.61 47.78
CA PRO A 160 -9.89 -7.87 48.92
C PRO A 160 -9.15 -7.41 50.17
N LEU A 161 -9.79 -6.53 50.94
CA LEU A 161 -9.47 -6.28 52.34
C LEU A 161 -9.59 -7.61 53.11
N LEU A 162 -8.48 -8.33 53.28
CA LEU A 162 -8.35 -9.40 54.27
C LEU A 162 -7.90 -8.75 55.58
N CYS A 163 -8.88 -8.40 56.41
CA CYS A 163 -8.76 -8.34 57.86
C CYS A 163 -9.15 -9.69 58.46
#